data_AF-A0A425VXC1-F1
#
_entry.id   AF-A0A425VXC1-F1
#
_cell.length_a   1.000
_cell.length_b   1.000
_cell.length_c   1.000
_cell.angle_alpha   90.00
_cell.angle_beta   90.00
_cell.angle_gamma   90.00
#
_symmetry.space_group_name_H-M   'P 1'
#
loop_
_entity.id
_entity.type
_entity.pdbx_description
1 polymer ?
#
loop_
_entity_poly.entity_id
_entity_poly.type
_entity_poly.pdbx_seq_one_letter_code
_entity_poly.pdbx_strand_id
1 'polypeptide(L)'
;MSALSNKANLAGSTAGWLVFGVRNSTWRVVGTEYRRDPERLNGLKKQVSDGTGPSLTLRSIRVFDRPNGRVIIFEIPPAPQGIPISWKGHFYSRAGESLEPLSIEKQDAIRQESSMLDWTGQTLEDASVDDLSPKALAVAREAFTQRNSARIPRKEIEGWDDDQVLTHVGLETKHGLTRAAILLLGKPESAYILNPLMAELT
;
A
#
# COMPACT_ATOMS: atom_id res chain seq x y z
N MET A 1 12.92 11.69 -9.60
CA MET A 1 11.71 11.25 -8.88
C MET A 1 11.88 9.82 -8.35
N SER A 2 12.07 8.81 -9.22
CA SER A 2 12.32 7.40 -8.85
C SER A 2 13.23 7.24 -7.61
N ALA A 3 14.42 7.85 -7.63
CA ALA A 3 15.37 7.76 -6.52
C ALA A 3 14.86 8.25 -5.16
N LEU A 4 14.08 9.34 -5.13
CA LEU A 4 13.53 9.88 -3.89
C LEU A 4 12.34 9.07 -3.40
N SER A 5 11.52 8.56 -4.33
CA SER A 5 10.36 7.73 -4.01
C SER A 5 10.79 6.36 -3.44
N ASN A 6 11.73 5.68 -4.09
CA ASN A 6 12.27 4.40 -3.61
C ASN A 6 12.99 4.55 -2.26
N LYS A 7 13.74 5.64 -2.07
CA LYS A 7 14.42 5.91 -0.80
C LYS A 7 13.43 6.23 0.33
N ALA A 8 12.35 6.96 0.04
CA ALA A 8 11.33 7.26 1.04
C ALA A 8 10.62 5.99 1.51
N ASN A 9 10.31 5.06 0.59
CA ASN A 9 9.76 3.74 0.93
C ASN A 9 10.74 2.93 1.81
N LEU A 10 11.99 2.72 1.37
CA LEU A 10 13.01 1.98 2.13
C LEU A 10 13.31 2.57 3.51
N ALA A 11 13.06 3.86 3.71
CA ALA A 11 13.24 4.56 4.98
C ALA A 11 11.96 4.64 5.82
N GLY A 12 10.87 3.98 5.43
CA GLY A 12 9.57 4.04 6.12
C GLY A 12 8.98 5.47 6.19
N SER A 13 9.40 6.36 5.30
CA SER A 13 9.04 7.78 5.31
C SER A 13 7.80 8.05 4.48
N THR A 14 6.93 8.95 4.96
CA THR A 14 5.64 9.26 4.32
C THR A 14 5.75 10.10 3.04
N ALA A 15 6.92 10.71 2.78
CA ALA A 15 7.25 11.44 1.57
C ALA A 15 8.77 11.70 1.43
N GLY A 16 9.22 11.91 0.20
CA GLY A 16 10.48 12.57 -0.13
C GLY A 16 10.25 14.02 -0.57
N TRP A 17 11.22 14.89 -0.29
CA TRP A 17 11.11 16.33 -0.58
C TRP A 17 12.19 16.78 -1.56
N LEU A 18 11.79 17.54 -2.57
CA LEU A 18 12.71 18.26 -3.46
C LEU A 18 12.42 19.76 -3.34
N VAL A 19 13.45 20.57 -3.11
CA VAL A 19 13.30 22.01 -2.86
C VAL A 19 14.16 22.77 -3.85
N PHE A 20 13.55 23.69 -4.60
CA PHE A 20 14.23 24.62 -5.49
C PHE A 20 14.27 26.02 -4.89
N GLY A 21 15.33 26.77 -5.21
CA GLY A 21 15.55 28.13 -4.70
C GLY A 21 16.31 28.20 -3.39
N VAL A 22 16.97 27.11 -2.99
CA VAL A 22 17.82 27.01 -1.80
C VAL A 22 19.21 26.54 -2.20
N ARG A 23 20.25 27.17 -1.66
CA ARG A 23 21.64 26.80 -1.92
C ARG A 23 22.07 25.64 -1.04
N ASN A 24 22.42 24.51 -1.64
CA ASN A 24 22.74 23.26 -0.94
C ASN A 24 23.80 23.41 0.16
N SER A 25 24.87 24.17 -0.07
CA SER A 25 25.98 24.33 0.90
C SER A 25 25.65 25.20 2.12
N THR A 26 24.70 26.13 2.00
CA THR A 26 24.42 27.14 3.05
C THR A 26 22.98 27.09 3.54
N TRP A 27 22.12 26.31 2.89
CA TRP A 27 20.67 26.24 3.10
C TRP A 27 19.95 27.60 3.04
N ARG A 28 20.59 28.61 2.43
CA ARG A 28 20.02 29.94 2.25
C ARG A 28 19.10 29.97 1.04
N VAL A 29 18.00 30.70 1.17
CA VAL A 29 17.11 31.01 0.05
C VAL A 29 17.85 31.94 -0.92
N VAL A 30 17.93 31.52 -2.18
CA VAL A 30 18.55 32.28 -3.29
C VAL A 30 17.56 32.58 -4.41
N GLY A 31 16.34 32.03 -4.33
CA GLY A 31 15.33 32.20 -5.36
C GLY A 31 15.46 31.19 -6.52
N THR A 32 14.34 30.95 -7.22
CA THR A 32 14.33 30.16 -8.45
C THR A 32 13.38 30.74 -9.49
N GLU A 33 13.89 30.78 -10.72
CA GLU A 33 13.14 31.16 -11.93
C GLU A 33 12.45 29.97 -12.59
N TYR A 34 12.56 28.77 -12.01
CA TYR A 34 12.06 27.54 -12.59
C TYR A 34 10.54 27.60 -12.81
N ARG A 35 10.10 27.54 -14.08
CA ARG A 35 8.69 27.51 -14.51
C ARG A 35 7.80 28.47 -13.69
N ARG A 36 7.91 29.77 -13.96
CA ARG A 36 7.06 30.80 -13.33
C ARG A 36 5.57 30.64 -13.65
N ASP A 37 5.28 30.17 -14.86
CA ASP A 37 3.92 29.90 -15.30
C ASP A 37 3.29 28.72 -14.51
N PRO A 38 2.18 28.93 -13.77
CA PRO A 38 1.55 27.89 -12.96
C PRO A 38 1.07 26.68 -13.78
N GLU A 39 0.61 26.87 -15.02
CA GLU A 39 0.16 25.76 -15.86
C GLU A 39 1.32 24.84 -16.24
N ARG A 40 2.46 25.41 -16.69
CA ARG A 40 3.68 24.65 -16.95
C ARG A 40 4.24 23.96 -15.71
N LEU A 41 4.09 24.55 -14.53
CA LEU A 41 4.49 23.93 -13.27
C LEU A 41 3.57 22.74 -12.93
N ASN A 42 2.26 22.90 -13.09
CA ASN A 42 1.31 21.81 -12.87
C ASN A 42 1.47 20.68 -13.90
N GLY A 43 1.82 21.01 -15.15
CA GLY A 43 2.17 20.04 -16.20
C GLY A 43 3.34 19.12 -15.83
N LEU A 44 4.15 19.48 -14.83
CA LEU A 44 5.17 18.58 -14.29
C LEU A 44 4.56 17.30 -13.69
N LYS A 45 3.37 17.37 -13.09
CA LYS A 45 2.69 16.17 -12.55
C LYS A 45 2.47 15.12 -13.64
N LYS A 46 2.02 15.55 -14.81
CA LYS A 46 1.82 14.67 -15.98
C LYS A 46 3.16 14.13 -16.50
N GLN A 47 4.14 15.00 -16.70
CA GLN A 47 5.50 14.59 -17.14
C GLN A 47 6.14 13.57 -16.20
N VAL A 48 5.91 13.73 -14.89
CA VAL A 48 6.41 12.80 -13.88
C VAL A 48 5.68 11.46 -13.99
N SER A 49 4.35 11.48 -14.08
CA SER A 49 3.53 10.27 -14.27
C SER A 49 3.97 9.47 -15.50
N ASP A 50 4.06 10.14 -16.66
CA ASP A 50 4.41 9.53 -17.94
C ASP A 50 5.84 8.97 -17.97
N GLY A 51 6.74 9.55 -17.17
CA GLY A 51 8.13 9.14 -17.09
C GLY A 51 8.39 8.00 -16.11
N THR A 52 7.38 7.55 -15.35
CA THR A 52 7.55 6.58 -14.25
C THR A 52 6.87 5.27 -14.53
N GLY A 53 7.50 4.17 -14.11
CA GLY A 53 6.95 2.84 -14.22
C GLY A 53 7.07 2.10 -12.89
N PRO A 54 5.97 1.75 -12.20
CA PRO A 54 4.58 2.16 -12.47
C PRO A 54 4.34 3.69 -12.41
N SER A 55 3.20 4.12 -12.97
CA SER A 55 2.81 5.53 -13.03
C SER A 55 2.63 6.11 -11.63
N LEU A 56 3.44 7.11 -11.29
CA LEU A 56 3.43 7.79 -10.01
C LEU A 56 3.66 9.29 -10.24
N THR A 57 2.87 10.13 -9.58
CA THR A 57 2.98 11.58 -9.69
C THR A 57 3.32 12.26 -8.37
N LEU A 58 3.62 13.56 -8.42
CA LEU A 58 3.89 14.38 -7.25
C LEU A 58 2.60 14.59 -6.45
N ARG A 59 2.65 14.39 -5.13
CA ARG A 59 1.49 14.61 -4.25
C ARG A 59 1.11 16.09 -4.23
N SER A 60 2.10 16.96 -4.06
CA SER A 60 1.89 18.40 -4.06
C SER A 60 3.09 19.16 -4.64
N ILE A 61 2.81 20.33 -5.20
CA ILE A 61 3.81 21.32 -5.58
C ILE A 61 3.40 22.60 -4.89
N ARG A 62 4.24 23.12 -3.98
CA ARG A 62 3.97 24.34 -3.22
C ARG A 62 4.98 25.41 -3.57
N VAL A 63 4.50 26.59 -3.93
CA VAL A 63 5.32 27.76 -4.26
C VAL A 63 5.24 28.74 -3.10
N PHE A 64 6.39 29.24 -2.67
CA PHE A 64 6.51 30.23 -1.61
C PHE A 64 7.32 31.42 -2.11
N ASP A 65 6.73 32.61 -2.05
CA ASP A 65 7.46 33.85 -2.28
C ASP A 65 8.05 34.32 -0.95
N ARG A 66 9.37 34.40 -0.89
CA ARG A 66 10.11 34.91 0.28
C ARG A 66 10.81 36.22 -0.10
N PRO A 67 11.13 37.09 0.88
CA PRO A 67 11.86 38.33 0.62
C PRO A 67 13.16 38.12 -0.18
N ASN A 68 13.83 36.99 0.08
CA ASN A 68 15.11 36.63 -0.55
C ASN A 68 14.96 35.80 -1.84
N GLY A 69 13.73 35.60 -2.32
CA GLY A 69 13.44 34.92 -3.59
C GLY A 69 12.40 33.80 -3.49
N ARG A 70 11.91 33.37 -4.67
CA ARG A 70 10.92 32.30 -4.84
C ARG A 70 11.48 30.92 -4.48
N VAL A 71 10.73 30.12 -3.74
CA VAL A 71 11.05 28.74 -3.37
C VAL A 71 9.95 27.81 -3.86
N ILE A 72 10.30 26.66 -4.42
CA ILE A 72 9.34 25.64 -4.84
C ILE A 72 9.64 24.34 -4.10
N ILE A 73 8.63 23.76 -3.48
CA ILE A 73 8.71 22.49 -2.76
C ILE A 73 7.87 21.46 -3.48
N PHE A 74 8.48 20.33 -3.83
CA PHE A 74 7.82 19.18 -4.42
C PHE A 74 7.73 18.07 -3.38
N GLU A 75 6.52 17.57 -3.18
CA GLU A 75 6.24 16.43 -2.33
C GLU A 75 6.13 15.16 -3.18
N ILE A 76 7.06 14.24 -2.98
CA ILE A 76 7.18 12.99 -3.72
C ILE A 76 6.66 11.87 -2.82
N PRO A 77 5.61 11.14 -3.20
CA PRO A 77 5.15 10.00 -2.41
C PRO A 77 6.21 8.88 -2.38
N PRO A 78 6.26 8.08 -1.29
CA PRO A 78 7.09 6.88 -1.26
C PRO A 78 6.64 5.90 -2.35
N ALA A 79 7.56 5.04 -2.78
CA ALA A 79 7.21 3.93 -3.66
C ALA A 79 6.14 3.06 -2.97
N PRO A 80 5.14 2.56 -3.71
CA PRO A 80 4.18 1.61 -3.15
C PRO A 80 4.90 0.38 -2.60
N GLN A 81 4.34 -0.22 -1.56
CA GLN A 81 4.89 -1.43 -0.97
C GLN A 81 4.96 -2.54 -2.02
N GLY A 82 6.08 -3.26 -2.07
CA GLY A 82 6.27 -4.32 -3.06
C GLY A 82 6.73 -3.88 -4.43
N ILE A 83 6.63 -2.58 -4.76
CA ILE A 83 6.71 -2.11 -6.13
C ILE A 83 7.76 -0.99 -6.26
N PRO A 84 8.99 -1.31 -6.68
CA PRO A 84 9.99 -0.28 -6.95
C PRO A 84 9.55 0.60 -8.12
N ILE A 85 9.85 1.90 -8.04
CA ILE A 85 9.53 2.90 -9.07
C ILE A 85 10.73 3.13 -9.98
N SER A 86 10.53 2.97 -11.28
CA SER A 86 11.51 3.34 -12.32
C SER A 86 11.27 4.75 -12.86
N TRP A 87 12.30 5.33 -13.48
CA TRP A 87 12.21 6.50 -14.33
C TRP A 87 12.72 6.11 -15.72
N LYS A 88 11.86 6.20 -16.74
CA LYS A 88 12.17 5.79 -18.12
C LYS A 88 12.79 4.38 -18.20
N GLY A 89 12.25 3.44 -17.44
CA GLY A 89 12.72 2.04 -17.40
C GLY A 89 13.91 1.77 -16.48
N HIS A 90 14.51 2.79 -15.86
CA HIS A 90 15.65 2.61 -14.96
C HIS A 90 15.28 2.89 -13.51
N PHE A 91 15.66 1.99 -12.60
CA PHE A 91 15.49 2.18 -11.16
C PHE A 91 16.67 2.95 -10.60
N TYR A 92 16.39 4.05 -9.90
CA TYR A 92 17.42 4.89 -9.32
C TYR A 92 17.35 4.91 -7.78
N SER A 93 18.48 5.23 -7.17
CA SER A 93 18.68 5.53 -5.75
C SER A 93 19.56 6.77 -5.59
N ARG A 94 19.74 7.23 -4.35
CA ARG A 94 20.69 8.30 -4.02
C ARG A 94 21.73 7.82 -3.02
N ALA A 95 23.00 7.91 -3.39
CA ALA A 95 24.14 7.82 -2.48
C ALA A 95 24.66 9.24 -2.23
N GLY A 96 24.30 9.80 -1.06
CA GLY A 96 24.52 11.21 -0.77
C GLY A 96 23.85 12.12 -1.81
N GLU A 97 24.66 12.90 -2.53
CA GLU A 97 24.20 13.85 -3.54
C GLU A 97 24.11 13.25 -4.95
N SER A 98 24.71 12.08 -5.16
CA SER A 98 24.79 11.43 -6.46
C SER A 98 23.57 10.56 -6.77
N LEU A 99 23.21 10.51 -8.05
CA LEU A 99 22.20 9.61 -8.56
C LEU A 99 22.88 8.31 -8.99
N GLU A 100 22.41 7.18 -8.47
CA GLU A 100 22.96 5.85 -8.77
C GLU A 100 21.85 4.89 -9.17
N PRO A 101 22.14 3.78 -9.87
CA PRO A 101 21.19 2.69 -10.04
C PRO A 101 20.72 2.15 -8.69
N LEU A 102 19.45 1.77 -8.58
CA LEU A 102 18.94 1.06 -7.42
C LEU A 102 19.48 -0.37 -7.42
N SER A 103 20.27 -0.73 -6.41
CA SER A 103 20.86 -2.08 -6.29
C SER A 103 19.78 -3.17 -6.23
N ILE A 104 20.13 -4.38 -6.66
CA ILE A 104 19.22 -5.55 -6.62
C ILE A 104 18.75 -5.81 -5.19
N GLU A 105 19.66 -5.78 -4.22
CA GLU A 105 19.33 -5.89 -2.78
C GLU A 105 18.22 -4.92 -2.34
N LYS A 106 18.31 -3.65 -2.74
CA LYS A 106 17.30 -2.64 -2.41
C LYS A 106 15.99 -2.87 -3.16
N GLN A 107 16.05 -3.35 -4.39
CA GLN A 107 14.84 -3.72 -5.11
C GLN A 107 14.13 -4.90 -4.45
N ASP A 108 14.88 -5.90 -3.99
CA ASP A 108 14.34 -7.08 -3.32
C ASP A 108 13.78 -6.73 -1.95
N ALA A 109 14.42 -5.83 -1.21
CA ALA A 109 13.88 -5.28 0.03
C ALA A 109 12.48 -4.66 -0.19
N ILE A 110 12.32 -3.80 -1.22
CA ILE A 110 11.01 -3.22 -1.57
C ILE A 110 10.01 -4.32 -1.95
N ARG A 111 10.42 -5.30 -2.77
CA ARG A 111 9.55 -6.40 -3.22
C ARG A 111 9.05 -7.27 -2.06
N GLN A 112 9.89 -7.50 -1.05
CA GLN A 112 9.55 -8.31 0.11
C GLN A 112 8.46 -7.68 0.99
N GLU A 113 8.26 -6.35 0.92
CA GLU A 113 7.19 -5.67 1.63
C GLU A 113 5.80 -6.20 1.22
N SER A 114 5.61 -6.56 -0.06
CA SER A 114 4.35 -7.16 -0.55
C SER A 114 4.16 -8.59 -0.02
N SER A 115 5.25 -9.36 0.03
CA SER A 115 5.20 -10.75 0.51
C SER A 115 4.95 -10.87 2.01
N MET A 116 5.14 -9.78 2.77
CA MET A 116 4.93 -9.75 4.22
C MET A 116 3.48 -9.53 4.65
N LEU A 117 2.55 -9.25 3.73
CA LEU A 117 1.16 -8.98 4.07
C LEU A 117 0.23 -9.78 3.15
N ASP A 118 0.02 -11.06 3.48
CA ASP A 118 -1.13 -11.81 2.96
C ASP A 118 -2.40 -11.02 3.29
N TRP A 119 -2.95 -10.32 2.29
CA TRP A 119 -4.08 -9.43 2.48
C TRP A 119 -5.30 -10.18 2.99
N THR A 120 -5.53 -11.41 2.53
CA THR A 120 -6.69 -12.21 2.95
C THR A 120 -6.49 -12.73 4.37
N GLY A 121 -5.25 -13.00 4.79
CA GLY A 121 -4.88 -13.41 6.14
C GLY A 121 -4.80 -12.28 7.19
N GLN A 122 -4.94 -11.01 6.79
CA GLN A 122 -4.99 -9.90 7.74
C GLN A 122 -6.27 -9.93 8.58
N THR A 123 -6.14 -9.68 9.88
CA THR A 123 -7.28 -9.58 10.80
C THR A 123 -7.94 -8.21 10.75
N LEU A 124 -9.24 -8.17 11.02
CA LEU A 124 -10.07 -6.97 11.07
C LEU A 124 -10.52 -6.76 12.52
N GLU A 125 -10.15 -5.63 13.12
CA GLU A 125 -10.48 -5.32 14.52
C GLU A 125 -11.98 -5.06 14.73
N ASP A 126 -12.65 -4.51 13.72
CA ASP A 126 -14.09 -4.16 13.77
C ASP A 126 -15.02 -5.29 13.29
N ALA A 127 -14.46 -6.47 12.94
CA ALA A 127 -15.22 -7.59 12.42
C ALA A 127 -15.64 -8.56 13.53
N SER A 128 -16.90 -8.98 13.50
CA SER A 128 -17.45 -9.95 14.44
C SER A 128 -18.20 -11.08 13.72
N VAL A 129 -18.54 -12.14 14.45
CA VAL A 129 -19.35 -13.24 13.89
C VAL A 129 -20.73 -12.76 13.42
N ASP A 130 -21.25 -11.66 14.01
CA ASP A 130 -22.50 -11.03 13.59
C ASP A 130 -22.42 -10.43 12.17
N ASP A 131 -21.22 -10.20 11.65
CA ASP A 131 -21.00 -9.75 10.27
C ASP A 131 -21.06 -10.90 9.25
N LEU A 132 -21.12 -12.15 9.72
CA LEU A 132 -21.15 -13.33 8.88
C LEU A 132 -22.57 -13.79 8.58
N SER A 133 -22.79 -14.25 7.37
CA SER A 133 -24.05 -14.85 6.92
C SER A 133 -24.17 -16.26 7.49
N PRO A 134 -25.20 -16.57 8.29
CA PRO A 134 -25.41 -17.92 8.83
C PRO A 134 -25.54 -18.99 7.74
N LYS A 135 -26.09 -18.60 6.58
CA LYS A 135 -26.19 -19.49 5.41
C LYS A 135 -24.82 -19.81 4.83
N ALA A 136 -23.94 -18.81 4.71
CA ALA A 136 -22.59 -19.02 4.19
C ALA A 136 -21.76 -19.86 5.16
N LEU A 137 -21.92 -19.64 6.47
CA LEU A 137 -21.25 -20.42 7.51
C LEU A 137 -21.67 -21.89 7.48
N ALA A 138 -22.96 -22.18 7.30
CA ALA A 138 -23.45 -23.56 7.14
C ALA A 138 -22.83 -24.25 5.90
N VAL A 139 -22.71 -23.52 4.78
CA VAL A 139 -22.05 -24.03 3.56
C VAL A 139 -20.56 -24.29 3.81
N ALA A 140 -19.87 -23.38 4.50
CA ALA A 140 -18.46 -23.55 4.84
C ALA A 140 -18.22 -24.76 5.75
N ARG A 141 -19.09 -24.97 6.75
CA ARG A 141 -19.04 -26.12 7.66
C ARG A 141 -19.24 -27.43 6.90
N GLU A 142 -20.21 -27.51 5.99
CA GLU A 142 -20.43 -28.71 5.16
C GLU A 142 -19.23 -28.95 4.22
N ALA A 143 -18.72 -27.91 3.56
CA ALA A 143 -17.55 -28.02 2.67
C ALA A 143 -16.30 -28.49 3.43
N PHE A 144 -16.06 -27.97 4.63
CA PHE A 144 -14.97 -28.39 5.50
C PHE A 144 -15.15 -29.85 5.96
N THR A 145 -16.38 -30.24 6.31
CA THR A 145 -16.73 -31.62 6.68
C THR A 145 -16.44 -32.59 5.55
N GLN A 146 -16.87 -32.29 4.34
CA GLN A 146 -16.63 -33.13 3.17
C GLN A 146 -15.13 -33.27 2.88
N ARG A 147 -14.40 -32.15 2.89
CA ARG A 147 -12.95 -32.11 2.64
C ARG A 147 -12.13 -32.85 3.69
N ASN A 148 -12.56 -32.86 4.94
CA ASN A 148 -11.82 -33.46 6.06
C ASN A 148 -12.44 -34.77 6.58
N SER A 149 -13.42 -35.34 5.87
CA SER A 149 -14.13 -36.57 6.26
C SER A 149 -13.22 -37.78 6.51
N ALA A 150 -12.05 -37.82 5.88
CA ALA A 150 -11.04 -38.87 6.11
C ALA A 150 -10.23 -38.70 7.41
N ARG A 151 -10.23 -37.49 8.01
CA ARG A 151 -9.40 -37.14 9.17
C ARG A 151 -10.23 -36.87 10.41
N ILE A 152 -11.43 -36.30 10.25
CA ILE A 152 -12.27 -35.83 11.36
C ILE A 152 -13.68 -36.40 11.16
N PRO A 153 -14.23 -37.11 12.16
CA PRO A 153 -15.60 -37.59 12.12
C PRO A 153 -16.61 -36.44 11.98
N ARG A 154 -17.62 -36.63 11.12
CA ARG A 154 -18.68 -35.62 10.90
C ARG A 154 -19.35 -35.16 12.20
N LYS A 155 -19.63 -36.09 13.12
CA LYS A 155 -20.24 -35.78 14.43
C LYS A 155 -19.41 -34.83 15.28
N GLU A 156 -18.09 -34.84 15.12
CA GLU A 156 -17.19 -33.94 15.85
C GLU A 156 -17.34 -32.51 15.33
N ILE A 157 -17.33 -32.34 14.00
CA ILE A 157 -17.50 -31.04 13.34
C ILE A 157 -18.91 -30.47 13.56
N GLU A 158 -19.93 -31.32 13.60
CA GLU A 158 -21.31 -30.92 13.94
C GLU A 158 -21.45 -30.45 15.40
N GLY A 159 -20.57 -30.91 16.30
CA GLY A 159 -20.55 -30.49 17.70
C GLY A 159 -19.83 -29.18 17.96
N TRP A 160 -19.13 -28.63 16.98
CA TRP A 160 -18.40 -27.38 17.12
C TRP A 160 -19.32 -26.16 17.10
N ASP A 161 -19.02 -25.15 17.90
CA ASP A 161 -19.61 -23.83 17.73
C ASP A 161 -19.06 -23.13 16.48
N ASP A 162 -19.52 -21.91 16.23
CA ASP A 162 -19.16 -21.16 15.03
C ASP A 162 -17.70 -20.67 15.06
N ASP A 163 -17.22 -20.21 16.22
CA ASP A 163 -15.83 -19.76 16.44
C ASP A 163 -14.84 -20.91 16.23
N GLN A 164 -15.17 -22.10 16.73
CA GLN A 164 -14.37 -23.31 16.53
C GLN A 164 -14.27 -23.66 15.04
N VAL A 165 -15.39 -23.61 14.30
CA VAL A 165 -15.35 -23.85 12.85
C VAL A 165 -14.49 -22.81 12.15
N LEU A 166 -14.69 -21.52 12.44
CA LEU A 166 -13.94 -20.45 11.80
C LEU A 166 -12.43 -20.58 12.07
N THR A 167 -12.05 -20.93 13.30
CA THR A 167 -10.67 -21.20 13.68
C THR A 167 -10.10 -22.42 12.93
N HIS A 168 -10.84 -23.52 12.86
CA HIS A 168 -10.41 -24.74 12.17
C HIS A 168 -10.30 -24.59 10.65
N VAL A 169 -11.14 -23.74 10.05
CA VAL A 169 -11.07 -23.39 8.62
C VAL A 169 -9.94 -22.39 8.35
N GLY A 170 -9.44 -21.71 9.38
CA GLY A 170 -8.39 -20.69 9.27
C GLY A 170 -8.90 -19.30 8.90
N LEU A 171 -10.19 -19.04 9.14
CA LEU A 171 -10.84 -17.75 8.89
C LEU A 171 -10.84 -16.86 10.14
N GLU A 172 -10.59 -17.44 11.31
CA GLU A 172 -10.42 -16.74 12.58
C GLU A 172 -9.05 -17.05 13.20
N THR A 173 -8.46 -16.05 13.84
CA THR A 173 -7.24 -16.21 14.63
C THR A 173 -7.45 -15.64 16.03
N LYS A 174 -6.46 -15.81 16.92
CA LYS A 174 -6.46 -15.17 18.25
C LYS A 174 -6.63 -13.63 18.24
N HIS A 175 -6.43 -13.00 17.08
CA HIS A 175 -6.55 -11.55 16.90
C HIS A 175 -7.87 -11.14 16.24
N GLY A 176 -8.77 -12.08 15.95
CA GLY A 176 -10.07 -11.84 15.33
C GLY A 176 -10.22 -12.46 13.95
N LEU A 177 -11.30 -12.08 13.28
CA LEU A 177 -11.65 -12.55 11.94
C LEU A 177 -10.70 -11.99 10.89
N THR A 178 -10.35 -12.83 9.92
CA THR A 178 -9.53 -12.46 8.77
C THR A 178 -10.36 -11.77 7.69
N ARG A 179 -9.72 -11.02 6.79
CA ARG A 179 -10.38 -10.46 5.60
C ARG A 179 -11.00 -11.56 4.72
N ALA A 180 -10.38 -12.74 4.67
CA ALA A 180 -10.95 -13.91 4.00
C ALA A 180 -12.31 -14.32 4.60
N ALA A 181 -12.50 -14.21 5.92
CA ALA A 181 -13.75 -14.54 6.59
C ALA A 181 -14.90 -13.66 6.09
N ILE A 182 -14.68 -12.34 6.07
CA ILE A 182 -15.67 -11.38 5.57
C ILE A 182 -15.88 -11.54 4.06
N LEU A 183 -14.82 -11.81 3.30
CA LEU A 183 -14.94 -11.99 1.85
C LEU A 183 -15.77 -13.23 1.46
N LEU A 184 -15.57 -14.33 2.17
CA LEU A 184 -16.21 -15.62 1.84
C LEU A 184 -17.56 -15.79 2.53
N LEU A 185 -17.67 -15.34 3.77
CA LEU A 185 -18.80 -15.63 4.65
C LEU A 185 -19.56 -14.37 5.09
N GLY A 186 -19.07 -13.18 4.78
CA GLY A 186 -19.67 -11.92 5.20
C GLY A 186 -21.07 -11.69 4.62
N LYS A 187 -21.87 -10.93 5.36
CA LYS A 187 -23.12 -10.37 4.85
C LYS A 187 -22.82 -9.27 3.82
N PRO A 188 -23.71 -9.05 2.83
CA PRO A 188 -23.56 -7.93 1.90
C PRO A 188 -23.38 -6.58 2.60
N GLU A 189 -24.05 -6.40 3.74
CA GLU A 189 -23.99 -5.17 4.54
C GLU A 189 -22.65 -4.97 5.25
N SER A 190 -21.84 -6.02 5.43
CA SER A 190 -20.53 -5.97 6.11
C SER A 190 -19.36 -5.71 5.15
N ALA A 191 -19.64 -5.49 3.85
CA ALA A 191 -18.61 -5.20 2.85
C ALA A 191 -17.80 -3.93 3.14
N TYR A 192 -18.36 -2.97 3.89
CA TYR A 192 -17.65 -1.73 4.28
C TYR A 192 -16.41 -2.00 5.15
N ILE A 193 -16.36 -3.15 5.84
CA ILE A 193 -15.25 -3.54 6.72
C ILE A 193 -13.97 -3.84 5.89
N LEU A 194 -14.09 -4.08 4.58
CA LEU A 194 -12.96 -4.34 3.68
C LEU A 194 -12.32 -3.07 3.07
N ASN A 195 -12.81 -1.87 3.40
CA ASN A 195 -12.29 -0.58 2.92
C ASN A 195 -10.83 -0.35 3.38
N PRO A 196 -9.87 0.10 2.52
CA PRO A 196 -9.99 0.71 1.18
C PRO A 196 -9.91 -0.24 -0.02
N LEU A 197 -9.74 -1.55 0.20
CA LEU A 197 -9.59 -2.52 -0.88
C LEU A 197 -10.85 -3.39 -0.92
N MET A 198 -11.95 -2.80 -1.40
CA MET A 198 -13.18 -3.56 -1.64
C MET A 198 -12.92 -4.61 -2.71
N ALA A 199 -13.16 -5.87 -2.37
CA ALA A 199 -13.19 -6.96 -3.32
C ALA A 199 -14.66 -7.16 -3.74
N GLU A 200 -15.04 -6.56 -4.87
CA GLU A 200 -16.34 -6.82 -5.51
C GLU A 200 -16.16 -7.84 -6.63
N LEU A 201 -17.04 -8.84 -6.67
CA LEU A 201 -17.23 -9.68 -7.85
C LEU A 201 -18.26 -8.97 -8.75
N THR A 202 -17.80 -8.27 -9.79
CA THR A 202 -18.64 -7.77 -10.89
C THR A 202 -18.96 -8.85 -11.92
#